data_AF-A0A1R4GH79-F1
#
_entry.id   AF-A0A1R4GH79-F1
#
_cell.length_a   1.000
_cell.length_b   1.000
_cell.length_c   1.000
_cell.angle_alpha   90.00
_cell.angle_beta   90.00
_cell.angle_gamma   90.00
#
_symmetry.space_group_name_H-M   'P 1'
#
loop_
_entity.id
_entity.type
_entity.pdbx_description
1 polymer ?
#
loop_
_entity_poly.entity_id
_entity_poly.type
_entity_poly.pdbx_seq_one_letter_code
_entity_poly.pdbx_strand_id
1 'polypeptide(L)'
;MATTDLGPDRRERIVQEVRDRGTVRVRDLADKLEVSLMTVRRDIELLAGEGVLERIHGGARLRGGRVALEPSPKEKGLLNPGEKRAIAKLAAERVMLADGDRLLPGDTVAVEHDPARFDFRAGRPIGSAEIDHAFETAGAGSVLLTDPAGVGVRMDWDARSAWVQVHTADRPEPELHRAGLAVEPMTCAPDAFNSGSGLVRLEPGETHTAWCAISAVG
;
A
#
# COMPACT_ATOMS: atom_id res chain seq x y z
N MET A 1 0.21 -46.53 -6.36
CA MET A 1 -0.49 -45.36 -5.76
C MET A 1 -0.03 -44.13 -6.51
N ALA A 2 -0.96 -43.40 -7.12
CA ALA A 2 -0.69 -42.32 -8.06
C ALA A 2 -0.04 -41.12 -7.36
N THR A 3 1.14 -40.72 -7.83
CA THR A 3 1.80 -39.46 -7.47
C THR A 3 1.20 -38.35 -8.31
N THR A 4 0.12 -37.73 -7.84
CA THR A 4 -0.42 -36.50 -8.43
C THR A 4 0.60 -35.39 -8.18
N ASP A 5 1.18 -34.85 -9.25
CA ASP A 5 2.09 -33.72 -9.18
C ASP A 5 1.33 -32.43 -8.82
N LEU A 6 1.25 -32.15 -7.52
CA LEU A 6 0.68 -30.94 -6.94
C LEU A 6 1.71 -29.79 -6.85
N GLY A 7 2.71 -29.76 -7.73
CA GLY A 7 3.87 -28.87 -7.64
C GLY A 7 3.58 -27.39 -7.38
N PRO A 8 2.65 -26.74 -8.10
CA PRO A 8 2.24 -25.34 -7.85
C PRO A 8 1.59 -25.15 -6.48
N ASP A 9 0.51 -25.89 -6.18
CA ASP A 9 -0.24 -25.80 -4.92
C ASP A 9 0.63 -26.11 -3.69
N ARG A 10 1.59 -27.03 -3.82
CA ARG A 10 2.52 -27.38 -2.75
C ARG A 10 3.52 -26.25 -2.47
N ARG A 11 4.03 -25.59 -3.51
CA ARG A 11 4.94 -24.44 -3.35
C ARG A 11 4.23 -23.27 -2.67
N GLU A 12 2.97 -23.01 -3.01
CA GLU A 12 2.14 -22.01 -2.31
C GLU A 12 1.98 -22.33 -0.82
N ARG A 13 1.67 -23.58 -0.48
CA ARG A 13 1.57 -24.02 0.92
C ARG A 13 2.89 -23.90 1.69
N ILE A 14 4.03 -24.15 1.04
CA ILE A 14 5.37 -23.94 1.64
C ILE A 14 5.57 -22.46 1.95
N VAL A 15 5.29 -21.56 1.00
CA VAL A 15 5.42 -20.10 1.20
C VAL A 15 4.51 -19.63 2.33
N GLN A 16 3.26 -20.10 2.38
CA GLN A 16 2.33 -19.73 3.44
C GLN A 16 2.84 -20.16 4.82
N GLU A 17 3.37 -21.38 4.96
CA GLU A 17 3.94 -21.83 6.23
C GLU A 17 5.12 -20.95 6.68
N VAL A 18 5.94 -20.51 5.71
CA VAL A 18 7.08 -19.61 5.99
C VAL A 18 6.59 -18.22 6.38
N ARG A 19 5.52 -17.70 5.77
CA ARG A 19 4.91 -16.41 6.16
C ARG A 19 4.39 -16.47 7.59
N ASP A 20 3.65 -17.52 7.93
CA ASP A 20 3.00 -17.66 9.25
C ASP A 20 4.06 -17.77 10.37
N ARG A 21 5.10 -18.58 10.15
CA ARG A 21 6.11 -18.89 11.17
C ARG A 21 7.38 -18.04 11.09
N GLY A 22 7.57 -17.29 10.01
CA GLY A 22 8.80 -16.57 9.66
C GLY A 22 9.93 -17.47 9.17
N THR A 23 10.18 -18.58 9.87
CA THR A 23 11.21 -19.57 9.56
C THR A 23 10.65 -20.98 9.73
N VAL A 24 10.96 -21.88 8.80
CA VAL A 24 10.49 -23.28 8.81
C VAL A 24 11.64 -24.26 8.60
N ARG A 25 11.52 -25.47 9.16
CA ARG A 25 12.44 -26.57 8.89
C ARG A 25 11.91 -27.45 7.77
N VAL A 26 12.82 -27.96 6.93
CA VAL A 26 12.47 -28.86 5.82
C VAL A 26 11.76 -30.12 6.31
N ARG A 27 12.13 -30.64 7.49
CA ARG A 27 11.51 -31.83 8.09
C ARG A 27 10.04 -31.59 8.44
N ASP A 28 9.77 -30.50 9.14
CA ASP A 28 8.40 -30.15 9.55
C ASP A 28 7.48 -29.95 8.33
N LEU A 29 8.00 -29.35 7.25
CA LEU A 29 7.28 -29.21 5.99
C LEU A 29 7.02 -30.55 5.31
N ALA A 30 7.99 -31.46 5.30
CA ALA A 30 7.83 -32.79 4.70
C ALA A 30 6.76 -33.59 5.43
N ASP A 31 6.77 -33.56 6.76
CA ASP A 31 5.76 -34.21 7.59
C ASP A 31 4.38 -33.58 7.39
N LYS A 32 4.29 -32.24 7.39
CA LYS A 32 3.01 -31.51 7.23
C LYS A 32 2.39 -31.65 5.84
N LEU A 33 3.22 -31.72 4.80
CA LEU A 33 2.78 -31.81 3.41
C LEU A 33 2.69 -33.25 2.92
N GLU A 34 3.04 -34.23 3.76
CA GLU A 34 3.08 -35.66 3.45
C GLU A 34 3.91 -35.98 2.19
N VAL A 35 5.07 -35.32 2.05
CA VAL A 35 6.00 -35.52 0.92
C VAL A 35 7.40 -35.82 1.41
N SER A 36 8.26 -36.30 0.51
CA SER A 36 9.66 -36.58 0.86
C SER A 36 10.44 -35.29 1.18
N LEU A 37 11.46 -35.40 2.04
CA LEU A 37 12.41 -34.32 2.31
C LEU A 37 13.06 -33.77 1.03
N MET A 38 13.31 -34.64 0.04
CA MET A 38 13.90 -34.24 -1.24
C MET A 38 12.94 -33.41 -2.09
N THR A 39 11.64 -33.70 -2.03
CA THR A 39 10.59 -32.90 -2.69
C THR A 39 10.57 -31.48 -2.12
N VAL A 40 10.52 -31.36 -0.78
CA VAL A 40 10.53 -30.05 -0.11
C VAL A 40 11.83 -29.29 -0.39
N ARG A 41 12.99 -29.97 -0.39
CA ARG A 41 14.27 -29.33 -0.74
C ARG A 41 14.26 -28.74 -2.15
N ARG A 42 13.72 -29.49 -3.12
CA ARG A 42 13.62 -29.04 -4.52
C ARG A 42 12.67 -27.85 -4.65
N ASP A 43 11.52 -27.89 -3.99
CA ASP A 43 10.55 -26.79 -4.00
C ASP A 43 11.14 -25.52 -3.36
N ILE A 44 11.85 -25.65 -2.22
CA ILE A 44 12.57 -24.53 -1.59
C ILE A 44 13.68 -24.00 -2.47
N GLU A 45 14.40 -24.87 -3.20
CA GLU A 45 15.46 -24.45 -4.12
C GLU A 45 14.90 -23.65 -5.30
N LEU A 46 13.77 -24.06 -5.86
CA LEU A 46 13.05 -23.30 -6.89
C LEU A 46 12.60 -21.93 -6.36
N LEU A 47 11.91 -21.92 -5.21
CA LEU A 47 11.43 -20.67 -4.58
C LEU A 47 12.57 -19.73 -4.18
N ALA A 48 13.74 -20.27 -3.82
CA ALA A 48 14.92 -19.48 -3.54
C ALA A 48 15.57 -18.91 -4.82
N GLY A 49 15.60 -19.70 -5.91
CA GLY A 49 16.00 -19.22 -7.23
C GLY A 49 15.10 -18.11 -7.78
N GLU A 50 13.81 -18.18 -7.47
CA GLU A 50 12.81 -17.14 -7.78
C GLU A 50 12.87 -15.94 -6.81
N GLY A 51 13.70 -16.01 -5.77
CA GLY A 51 13.90 -14.93 -4.79
C GLY A 51 12.80 -14.78 -3.74
N VAL A 52 11.83 -15.71 -3.69
CA VAL A 52 10.72 -15.73 -2.73
C VAL A 52 11.21 -16.13 -1.33
N LEU A 53 12.06 -17.15 -1.28
CA LEU A 53 12.63 -17.68 -0.04
C LEU A 53 14.14 -17.48 0.02
N GLU A 54 14.67 -17.48 1.22
CA GLU A 54 16.09 -17.61 1.50
C GLU A 54 16.35 -18.94 2.22
N ARG A 55 17.32 -19.70 1.70
CA ARG A 55 17.74 -20.96 2.32
C ARG A 55 18.58 -20.68 3.55
N ILE A 56 18.25 -21.36 4.64
CA ILE A 56 19.04 -21.39 5.86
C ILE A 56 19.44 -22.83 6.18
N HIS A 57 20.31 -23.03 7.17
CA HIS A 57 20.74 -24.37 7.55
C HIS A 57 19.54 -25.25 7.98
N GLY A 58 19.18 -26.23 7.14
CA GLY A 58 18.09 -27.17 7.42
C GLY A 58 16.66 -26.63 7.22
N GLY A 59 16.49 -25.44 6.64
CA GLY A 59 15.20 -24.75 6.57
C GLY A 59 15.12 -23.66 5.51
N ALA A 60 14.06 -22.87 5.58
CA ALA A 60 13.86 -21.69 4.76
C ALA A 60 13.21 -20.57 5.57
N ARG A 61 13.47 -19.33 5.18
CA ARG A 61 12.81 -18.11 5.67
C ARG A 61 12.42 -17.23 4.49
N LEU A 62 11.55 -16.25 4.71
CA LEU A 62 11.32 -15.23 3.68
C LEU A 62 12.59 -14.44 3.43
N ARG A 63 12.90 -14.21 2.15
CA ARG A 63 13.98 -13.30 1.76
C ARG A 63 13.59 -11.88 2.20
N GLY A 64 14.48 -11.20 2.93
CA GLY A 64 14.22 -9.87 3.48
C GLY A 64 13.72 -9.81 4.92
N GLY A 65 13.58 -10.96 5.61
CA GLY A 65 13.50 -11.10 7.08
C GLY A 65 12.66 -10.07 7.85
N ARG A 66 11.42 -10.43 8.21
CA ARG A 66 10.54 -9.79 9.22
C ARG A 66 11.00 -8.41 9.74
N VAL A 67 10.77 -7.39 8.92
CA VAL A 67 10.17 -6.16 9.41
C VAL A 67 8.70 -6.29 9.05
N ALA A 68 7.79 -5.91 9.94
CA ALA A 68 6.37 -5.79 9.61
C ALA A 68 6.25 -4.83 8.42
N LEU A 69 6.11 -5.35 7.21
CA LEU A 69 6.10 -4.57 5.98
C LEU A 69 5.14 -5.24 5.00
N GLU A 70 4.09 -4.49 4.68
CA GLU A 70 3.48 -4.36 3.36
C GLU A 70 3.70 -5.52 2.37
N PRO A 71 2.64 -6.22 1.91
CA PRO A 71 2.76 -7.26 0.89
C PRO A 71 3.44 -6.73 -0.37
N SER A 72 4.21 -7.59 -1.04
CA SER A 72 4.93 -7.20 -2.26
C SER A 72 3.93 -6.83 -3.37
N PRO A 73 4.29 -5.94 -4.30
CA PRO A 73 3.41 -5.52 -5.40
C PRO A 73 2.82 -6.70 -6.21
N LYS A 74 3.58 -7.78 -6.40
CA LYS A 74 3.12 -9.02 -7.05
C LYS A 74 2.06 -9.78 -6.24
N GLU A 75 2.14 -9.74 -4.91
CA GLU A 75 1.13 -10.31 -4.02
C GLU A 75 -0.11 -9.42 -3.96
N LYS A 76 0.03 -8.09 -4.05
CA LYS A 76 -1.11 -7.15 -4.14
C LYS A 76 -1.90 -7.32 -5.45
N GLY A 77 -1.23 -7.44 -6.59
CA GLY A 77 -1.89 -7.65 -7.89
C GLY A 77 -2.61 -9.00 -8.05
N LEU A 78 -2.20 -10.03 -7.30
CA LEU A 78 -2.90 -11.33 -7.25
C LEU A 78 -4.05 -11.36 -6.23
N LEU A 79 -4.00 -10.50 -5.20
CA LEU A 79 -5.05 -10.37 -4.18
C LEU A 79 -6.13 -9.34 -4.55
N ASN A 80 -5.83 -8.37 -5.42
CA ASN A 80 -6.75 -7.31 -5.85
C ASN A 80 -6.93 -7.22 -7.37
N PRO A 81 -7.60 -8.20 -8.01
CA PRO A 81 -8.19 -7.99 -9.33
C PRO A 81 -9.25 -6.86 -9.36
N GLY A 82 -9.59 -6.29 -8.18
CA GLY A 82 -10.50 -5.17 -7.97
C GLY A 82 -9.87 -3.78 -8.00
N GLU A 83 -8.58 -3.60 -8.33
CA GLU A 83 -7.90 -2.28 -8.36
C GLU A 83 -8.58 -1.24 -9.27
N LYS A 84 -9.47 -1.67 -10.17
CA LYS A 84 -10.34 -0.79 -10.99
C LYS A 84 -11.69 -0.42 -10.35
N ARG A 85 -11.98 -0.91 -9.15
CA ARG A 85 -13.29 -0.75 -8.47
C ARG A 85 -13.18 -0.24 -7.03
N ALA A 86 -11.98 0.11 -6.57
CA ALA A 86 -11.81 0.71 -5.25
C ALA A 86 -12.56 2.05 -5.20
N ILE A 87 -13.46 2.20 -4.22
CA ILE A 87 -14.25 3.39 -3.99
C ILE A 87 -13.50 4.27 -2.99
N ALA A 88 -13.14 5.48 -3.43
CA ALA A 88 -12.50 6.47 -2.58
C ALA A 88 -13.50 7.56 -2.20
N LYS A 89 -13.49 7.95 -0.92
CA LYS A 89 -14.15 9.17 -0.43
C LYS A 89 -13.13 10.04 0.29
N LEU A 90 -13.02 11.30 -0.13
CA LEU A 90 -12.13 12.30 0.45
C LEU A 90 -12.89 13.61 0.64
N ALA A 91 -12.89 14.14 1.87
CA ALA A 91 -13.51 15.41 2.21
C ALA A 91 -12.52 16.57 2.02
N ALA A 92 -12.12 16.82 0.77
CA ALA A 92 -11.30 17.96 0.37
C ALA A 92 -12.04 18.81 -0.66
N GLU A 93 -11.87 20.13 -0.59
CA GLU A 93 -12.52 21.08 -1.50
C GLU A 93 -11.56 21.59 -2.58
N ARG A 94 -10.26 21.55 -2.29
CA ARG A 94 -9.23 22.11 -3.18
C ARG A 94 -8.06 21.16 -3.33
N VAL A 95 -7.38 21.28 -4.46
CA VAL A 95 -6.22 20.47 -4.85
C VAL A 95 -5.13 21.38 -5.40
N MET A 96 -3.90 21.14 -4.99
CA MET A 96 -2.72 21.78 -5.55
C MET A 96 -2.35 21.07 -6.86
N LEU A 97 -2.32 21.82 -7.95
CA LEU A 97 -1.82 21.32 -9.23
C LEU A 97 -0.30 21.15 -9.15
N ALA A 98 0.21 20.22 -9.95
CA ALA A 98 1.64 20.01 -10.13
C ALA A 98 2.01 20.33 -11.59
N ASP A 99 3.10 21.09 -11.78
CA ASP A 99 3.57 21.50 -13.11
C ASP A 99 4.81 20.71 -13.57
N GLY A 100 4.76 20.29 -14.83
CA GLY A 100 5.80 19.57 -15.55
C GLY A 100 6.20 18.20 -14.98
N ASP A 101 7.20 17.58 -15.59
CA ASP A 101 7.72 16.26 -15.21
C ASP A 101 8.37 16.23 -13.81
N ARG A 102 8.63 17.41 -13.23
CA ARG A 102 9.22 17.57 -11.90
C ARG A 102 8.17 17.72 -10.80
N LEU A 103 6.88 17.71 -11.15
CA LEU A 103 5.76 17.87 -10.23
C LEU A 103 5.93 19.08 -9.31
N LEU A 104 6.32 20.22 -9.88
CA LEU A 104 6.53 21.43 -9.10
C LEU A 104 5.18 21.93 -8.57
N PRO A 105 5.09 22.35 -7.29
CA PRO A 105 3.86 22.92 -6.75
C PRO A 105 3.35 24.12 -7.56
N GLY A 106 2.11 24.03 -7.99
CA GLY A 106 1.40 25.06 -8.74
C GLY A 106 0.20 25.63 -7.98
N ASP A 107 -0.77 26.14 -8.74
CA ASP A 107 -1.96 26.76 -8.17
C ASP A 107 -2.83 25.76 -7.41
N THR A 108 -3.43 26.23 -6.32
CA THR A 108 -4.45 25.48 -5.59
C THR A 108 -5.83 25.83 -6.13
N VAL A 109 -6.48 24.88 -6.78
CA VAL A 109 -7.78 25.05 -7.46
C VAL A 109 -8.87 24.23 -6.76
N ALA A 110 -10.15 24.49 -7.06
CA ALA A 110 -11.25 23.67 -6.58
C ALA A 110 -11.18 22.26 -7.21
N VAL A 111 -11.61 21.21 -6.49
CA VAL A 111 -11.59 19.82 -7.01
C VAL A 111 -12.46 19.64 -8.25
N GLU A 112 -13.43 20.53 -8.48
CA GLU A 112 -14.27 20.61 -9.67
C GLU A 112 -13.52 21.08 -10.93
N HIS A 113 -12.25 21.51 -10.81
CA HIS A 113 -11.41 21.81 -11.96
C HIS A 113 -11.23 20.58 -12.88
N ASP A 114 -11.05 19.41 -12.28
CA ASP A 114 -11.10 18.11 -12.95
C ASP A 114 -11.84 17.10 -12.04
N PRO A 115 -13.18 17.07 -12.08
CA PRO A 115 -13.97 16.30 -11.13
C PRO A 115 -13.77 14.78 -11.32
N ALA A 116 -13.46 14.34 -12.55
CA ALA A 116 -13.17 12.95 -12.86
C ALA A 116 -11.83 12.49 -12.25
N ARG A 117 -10.91 13.41 -12.02
CA ARG A 117 -9.62 13.14 -11.38
C ARG A 117 -9.57 13.46 -9.90
N PHE A 118 -10.28 14.49 -9.43
CA PHE A 118 -10.06 15.06 -8.08
C PHE A 118 -11.31 15.08 -7.18
N ASP A 119 -12.53 15.11 -7.71
CA ASP A 119 -13.73 15.17 -6.85
C ASP A 119 -14.15 13.79 -6.36
N PHE A 120 -13.78 13.47 -5.13
CA PHE A 120 -14.16 12.24 -4.41
C PHE A 120 -15.05 12.52 -3.20
N ARG A 121 -15.64 13.71 -3.07
CA ARG A 121 -16.43 14.07 -1.87
C ARG A 121 -17.65 13.17 -1.66
N ALA A 122 -18.27 12.74 -2.76
CA ALA A 122 -19.44 11.85 -2.74
C ALA A 122 -19.08 10.35 -2.56
N GLY A 123 -17.80 9.98 -2.65
CA GLY A 123 -17.41 8.58 -2.77
C GLY A 123 -17.64 8.03 -4.17
N ARG A 124 -16.60 7.56 -4.86
CA ARG A 124 -16.74 6.92 -6.18
C ARG A 124 -15.57 6.00 -6.51
N PRO A 125 -15.71 5.10 -7.51
CA PRO A 125 -14.58 4.35 -8.03
C PRO A 125 -13.43 5.28 -8.47
N ILE A 126 -12.19 4.92 -8.12
CA ILE A 126 -10.98 5.63 -8.57
C ILE A 126 -10.85 5.55 -10.09
N GLY A 127 -11.16 4.40 -10.70
CA GLY A 127 -11.17 4.23 -12.15
C GLY A 127 -9.80 4.53 -12.76
N SER A 128 -9.77 5.38 -13.79
CA SER A 128 -8.53 5.82 -14.46
C SER A 128 -7.95 7.11 -13.87
N ALA A 129 -8.44 7.60 -12.73
CA ALA A 129 -7.89 8.79 -12.11
C ALA A 129 -6.47 8.51 -11.60
N GLU A 130 -5.48 9.19 -12.17
CA GLU A 130 -4.09 9.17 -11.71
C GLU A 130 -3.87 10.36 -10.78
N ILE A 131 -3.54 10.10 -9.53
CA ILE A 131 -3.43 11.12 -8.49
C ILE A 131 -2.03 11.01 -7.89
N ASP A 132 -1.37 12.15 -7.81
CA ASP A 132 -0.15 12.36 -7.06
C ASP A 132 -0.13 13.82 -6.62
N HIS A 133 -1.14 14.20 -5.84
CA HIS A 133 -1.48 15.60 -5.59
C HIS A 133 -1.80 15.80 -4.11
N ALA A 134 -1.50 17.01 -3.64
CA ALA A 134 -1.88 17.47 -2.31
C ALA A 134 -3.26 18.13 -2.36
N PHE A 135 -4.13 17.71 -1.46
CA PHE A 135 -5.45 18.27 -1.27
C PHE A 135 -5.48 19.13 -0.01
N GLU A 136 -6.12 20.29 -0.11
CA GLU A 136 -6.39 21.13 1.05
C GLU A 136 -7.67 20.65 1.74
N THR A 137 -7.60 20.48 3.05
CA THR A 137 -8.67 19.95 3.88
C THR A 137 -9.11 21.02 4.87
N ALA A 138 -10.40 21.13 5.14
CA ALA A 138 -10.96 22.14 6.04
C ALA A 138 -10.73 21.82 7.55
N GLY A 139 -9.61 21.18 7.88
CA GLY A 139 -9.26 20.70 9.22
C GLY A 139 -9.21 19.17 9.29
N ALA A 140 -9.83 18.60 10.32
CA ALA A 140 -9.83 17.14 10.51
C ALA A 140 -10.52 16.47 9.32
N GLY A 141 -9.95 15.37 8.86
CA GLY A 141 -10.39 14.74 7.63
C GLY A 141 -10.26 13.23 7.67
N SER A 142 -10.76 12.62 6.60
CA SER A 142 -10.65 11.19 6.41
C SER A 142 -10.61 10.82 4.93
N VAL A 143 -9.87 9.76 4.63
CA VAL A 143 -9.99 9.00 3.38
C VAL A 143 -10.57 7.64 3.69
N LEU A 144 -11.62 7.27 2.97
CA LEU A 144 -12.14 5.90 2.95
C LEU A 144 -11.77 5.26 1.62
N LEU A 145 -11.16 4.08 1.68
CA LEU A 145 -10.89 3.24 0.52
C LEU A 145 -11.54 1.87 0.75
N THR A 146 -12.47 1.48 -0.12
CA THR A 146 -13.20 0.21 -0.02
C THR A 146 -13.21 -0.54 -1.34
N ASP A 147 -13.29 -1.87 -1.29
CA ASP A 147 -13.69 -2.67 -2.43
C ASP A 147 -15.21 -2.55 -2.69
N PRO A 148 -15.74 -3.12 -3.79
CA PRO A 148 -17.18 -3.11 -4.06
C PRO A 148 -18.06 -3.83 -3.04
N ALA A 149 -17.48 -4.68 -2.19
CA ALA A 149 -18.19 -5.35 -1.10
C ALA A 149 -18.25 -4.47 0.18
N GLY A 150 -17.56 -3.33 0.18
CA GLY A 150 -17.50 -2.40 1.31
C GLY A 150 -16.38 -2.71 2.31
N VAL A 151 -15.53 -3.70 2.02
CA VAL A 151 -14.38 -4.05 2.85
C VAL A 151 -13.20 -3.16 2.47
N GLY A 152 -12.49 -2.62 3.45
CA GLY A 152 -11.35 -1.76 3.17
C GLY A 152 -10.78 -1.08 4.41
N VAL A 153 -10.31 0.15 4.20
CA VAL A 153 -9.52 0.90 5.17
C VAL A 153 -10.00 2.35 5.20
N ARG A 154 -10.04 2.91 6.40
CA ARG A 154 -10.22 4.33 6.65
C ARG A 154 -8.98 4.89 7.32
N MET A 155 -8.50 6.03 6.80
CA MET A 155 -7.54 6.87 7.49
C MET A 155 -8.25 8.13 7.98
N ASP A 156 -8.03 8.49 9.25
CA ASP A 156 -8.51 9.72 9.88
C ASP A 156 -7.31 10.55 10.35
N TRP A 157 -7.44 11.86 10.37
CA TRP A 157 -6.44 12.78 10.91
C TRP A 157 -7.08 13.98 11.61
N ASP A 158 -6.32 14.64 12.48
CA ASP A 158 -6.78 15.83 13.18
C ASP A 158 -6.70 17.11 12.35
N ALA A 159 -7.23 18.20 12.92
CA ALA A 159 -7.28 19.49 12.24
C ALA A 159 -5.92 20.18 12.08
N ARG A 160 -4.82 19.63 12.61
CA ARG A 160 -3.48 20.17 12.37
C ARG A 160 -2.91 19.70 11.03
N SER A 161 -3.39 18.59 10.49
CA SER A 161 -3.07 18.17 9.13
C SER A 161 -4.03 18.81 8.13
N ALA A 162 -3.82 20.09 7.84
CA ALA A 162 -4.64 20.87 6.91
C ALA A 162 -4.47 20.43 5.43
N TRP A 163 -3.50 19.58 5.14
CA TRP A 163 -3.25 19.04 3.81
C TRP A 163 -3.22 17.51 3.84
N VAL A 164 -3.51 16.87 2.70
CA VAL A 164 -3.32 15.43 2.52
C VAL A 164 -2.77 15.14 1.13
N GLN A 165 -1.62 14.48 1.04
CA GLN A 165 -1.13 13.94 -0.23
C GLN A 165 -1.86 12.62 -0.51
N VAL A 166 -2.36 12.47 -1.73
CA VAL A 166 -2.90 11.21 -2.22
C VAL A 166 -2.09 10.77 -3.44
N HIS A 167 -1.59 9.53 -3.42
CA HIS A 167 -0.88 8.93 -4.54
C HIS A 167 -1.45 7.57 -4.92
N THR A 168 -1.94 7.43 -6.15
CA THR A 168 -2.52 6.18 -6.68
C THR A 168 -1.47 5.17 -7.17
N ALA A 169 -0.18 5.47 -7.05
CA ALA A 169 0.92 4.58 -7.43
C ALA A 169 0.85 4.08 -8.88
N ASP A 170 0.46 4.94 -9.82
CA ASP A 170 0.50 4.64 -11.25
C ASP A 170 1.95 4.42 -11.70
N ARG A 171 2.23 3.22 -12.23
CA ARG A 171 3.55 2.81 -12.71
C ARG A 171 3.47 2.22 -14.12
N PRO A 172 4.53 2.35 -14.94
CA PRO A 172 4.60 1.69 -16.23
C PRO A 172 4.74 0.17 -16.10
N GLU A 173 5.33 -0.34 -15.01
CA GLU A 173 5.41 -1.76 -14.70
C GLU A 173 4.03 -2.27 -14.23
N PRO A 174 3.35 -3.17 -14.99
CA PRO A 174 1.99 -3.60 -14.66
C PRO A 174 1.85 -4.23 -13.26
N GLU A 175 2.89 -4.90 -12.77
CA GLU A 175 2.94 -5.52 -11.45
C GLU A 175 3.14 -4.54 -10.29
N LEU A 176 3.55 -3.30 -10.59
CA LEU A 176 3.70 -2.21 -9.62
C LEU A 176 2.57 -1.18 -9.75
N HIS A 177 1.90 -1.17 -10.91
CA HIS A 177 0.85 -0.22 -11.24
C HIS A 177 -0.33 -0.37 -10.27
N ARG A 178 -0.59 0.68 -9.49
CA ARG A 178 -1.72 0.75 -8.54
C ARG A 178 -1.74 -0.37 -7.50
N ALA A 179 -0.58 -0.95 -7.21
CA ALA A 179 -0.45 -1.96 -6.16
C ALA A 179 -0.95 -1.44 -4.79
N GLY A 180 -0.99 -0.13 -4.58
CA GLY A 180 -1.63 0.47 -3.42
C GLY A 180 -1.98 1.92 -3.66
N LEU A 181 -2.52 2.55 -2.63
CA LEU A 181 -2.79 3.99 -2.59
C LEU A 181 -2.19 4.55 -1.30
N ALA A 182 -1.39 5.61 -1.42
CA ALA A 182 -0.85 6.34 -0.28
C ALA A 182 -1.80 7.49 0.09
N VAL A 183 -1.99 7.67 1.40
CA VAL A 183 -2.67 8.82 2.01
C VAL A 183 -1.72 9.37 3.08
N GLU A 184 -1.29 10.62 2.91
CA GLU A 184 -0.29 11.23 3.78
C GLU A 184 -0.84 12.55 4.32
N PRO A 185 -1.44 12.58 5.52
CA PRO A 185 -1.84 13.81 6.17
C PRO A 185 -0.61 14.67 6.47
N MET A 186 -0.61 15.91 6.02
CA MET A 186 0.50 16.86 6.12
C MET A 186 0.05 18.10 6.89
N THR A 187 0.93 18.60 7.77
CA THR A 187 0.68 19.82 8.55
C THR A 187 0.88 21.10 7.74
N CYS A 188 1.49 21.00 6.56
CA CYS A 188 1.78 22.12 5.67
C CYS A 188 1.61 21.72 4.21
N ALA A 189 1.58 22.72 3.33
CA ALA A 189 1.49 22.46 1.89
C ALA A 189 2.81 21.92 1.34
N PRO A 190 2.80 21.26 0.16
CA PRO A 190 4.02 21.06 -0.61
C PRO A 190 4.79 22.38 -0.79
N ASP A 191 6.11 22.32 -0.70
CA ASP A 191 7.00 23.48 -0.81
C ASP A 191 6.76 24.59 0.24
N ALA A 192 6.26 24.23 1.43
CA ALA A 192 6.02 25.16 2.54
C ALA A 192 7.26 25.95 3.01
N PHE A 193 8.48 25.44 2.81
CA PHE A 193 9.69 26.19 3.16
C PHE A 193 9.92 27.43 2.29
N ASN A 194 9.46 27.40 1.03
CA ASN A 194 9.56 28.54 0.12
C ASN A 194 8.28 29.37 0.14
N SER A 195 7.10 28.73 0.13
CA SER A 195 5.81 29.42 0.09
C SER A 195 5.34 29.95 1.45
N GLY A 196 5.81 29.37 2.55
CA GLY A 196 5.31 29.62 3.91
C GLY A 196 3.93 29.00 4.20
N SER A 197 3.30 28.33 3.23
CA SER A 197 1.91 27.86 3.36
C SER A 197 1.78 26.72 4.37
N GLY A 198 1.04 26.97 5.45
CA GLY A 198 0.86 26.03 6.57
C GLY A 198 2.15 25.71 7.33
N LEU A 199 3.25 26.44 7.10
CA LEU A 199 4.54 26.14 7.73
C LEU A 199 4.46 26.34 9.24
N VAL A 200 4.64 25.24 9.99
CA VAL A 200 4.75 25.30 11.45
C VAL A 200 6.20 25.61 11.82
N ARG A 201 6.44 26.79 12.38
CA ARG A 201 7.73 27.17 12.97
C ARG A 201 7.68 26.92 14.48
N LEU A 202 8.71 26.25 14.99
CA LEU A 202 8.90 26.00 16.42
C LEU A 202 10.13 26.76 16.90
N GLU A 203 9.95 27.57 17.93
CA GLU A 203 11.05 28.15 18.69
C GLU A 203 11.66 27.12 19.66
N PRO A 204 12.88 27.34 20.16
CA PRO A 204 13.50 26.42 21.11
C PRO A 204 12.62 26.17 22.35
N GLY A 205 12.29 24.90 22.58
CA GLY A 205 11.43 24.47 23.70
C GLY A 205 9.94 24.30 23.35
N GLU A 206 9.53 24.67 22.14
CA GLU A 206 8.15 24.45 21.69
C GLU A 206 7.91 23.02 21.17
N THR A 207 6.65 22.61 21.11
CA THR A 207 6.22 21.29 20.62
C THR A 207 5.02 21.43 19.71
N HIS A 208 5.04 20.70 18.59
CA HIS A 208 3.89 20.50 17.74
C HIS A 208 3.49 19.03 17.75
N THR A 209 2.19 18.74 17.77
CA THR A 209 1.66 17.38 17.74
C THR A 209 0.45 17.32 16.83
N ALA A 210 0.50 16.42 15.86
CA ALA A 210 -0.61 16.01 15.02
C ALA A 210 -0.74 14.49 15.10
N TRP A 211 -1.93 13.96 14.86
CA TRP A 211 -2.14 12.52 14.79
C TRP A 211 -2.91 12.10 13.53
N CYS A 212 -2.67 10.86 13.13
CA CYS A 212 -3.50 10.13 12.20
C CYS A 212 -3.78 8.73 12.76
N ALA A 213 -4.87 8.12 12.30
CA ALA A 213 -5.27 6.77 12.68
C ALA A 213 -5.69 6.00 11.44
N ILE A 214 -5.41 4.69 11.44
CA ILE A 214 -5.83 3.76 10.38
C ILE A 214 -6.75 2.73 11.02
N SER A 215 -7.92 2.50 10.41
CA SER A 215 -8.90 1.53 10.87
C SER A 215 -9.41 0.67 9.70
N ALA A 216 -9.70 -0.59 9.99
CA ALA A 216 -10.39 -1.45 9.05
C ALA A 216 -11.87 -1.07 8.95
N VAL A 217 -12.45 -1.22 7.77
CA VAL A 217 -13.87 -1.01 7.48
C VAL A 217 -14.41 -2.27 6.79
N GLY A 218 -15.58 -2.76 7.20
CA GLY A 218 -16.18 -3.98 6.67
C GLY A 218 -16.50 -5.01 7.74
#